data_AF-A0A962KTS6-F1
#
_entry.id   AF-A0A962KTS6-F1
#
_cell.length_a   1.000
_cell.length_b   1.000
_cell.length_c   1.000
_cell.angle_alpha   90.00
_cell.angle_beta   90.00
_cell.angle_gamma   90.00
#
_symmetry.space_group_name_H-M   'P 1'
#
loop_
_entity.id
_entity.type
_entity.pdbx_description
1 polymer ?
#
loop_
_entity_poly.entity_id
_entity_poly.type
_entity_poly.pdbx_seq_one_letter_code
_entity_poly.pdbx_strand_id
1 'polypeptide(L)'
;MINKFSYLILFIAIVIYALKYQEMTALDCSQAGKDLPVEVHLEMPDPDLNTDLSYAQITQKFRNYHHGRGAGAFMQALGVTEFSMDVRFQMKYTEKRKTISGQVCLIPQKIDVMMNLAQTIYLGNPSTRSKCQFKTLMGHEMRHVKINRDVSQSKIKTFEESVRQGVASFGQYQGWGPYEASDSQAKKDLLTEYMNSSIGRAIKETEKEINGLQSKVDTPEEYLRIGRSCRW
;
A
#
# COMPACT_ATOMS: atom_id res chain seq x y z
N MET A 1 -62.24 22.85 -35.50
CA MET A 1 -61.22 23.81 -35.02
C MET A 1 -60.50 23.19 -33.84
N ILE A 2 -59.29 22.67 -34.05
CA ILE A 2 -58.47 22.14 -32.94
C ILE A 2 -57.97 23.35 -32.15
N ASN A 3 -58.25 23.35 -30.85
CA ASN A 3 -58.08 24.50 -29.96
C ASN A 3 -56.58 24.79 -29.75
N LYS A 4 -56.12 26.01 -30.06
CA LYS A 4 -54.70 26.43 -29.86
C LYS A 4 -54.21 26.21 -28.42
N PHE A 5 -55.14 26.23 -27.45
CA PHE A 5 -54.86 25.92 -26.05
C PHE A 5 -54.41 24.47 -25.82
N SER A 6 -54.93 23.50 -26.57
CA SER A 6 -54.55 22.09 -26.45
C SER A 6 -53.12 21.83 -26.92
N TYR A 7 -52.66 22.55 -27.96
CA TYR A 7 -51.27 22.45 -28.42
C TYR A 7 -50.29 23.06 -27.42
N LEU A 8 -50.66 24.16 -26.76
CA LEU A 8 -49.81 24.78 -25.74
C LEU A 8 -49.65 23.88 -24.51
N ILE A 9 -50.73 23.25 -24.04
CA ILE A 9 -50.68 22.31 -22.90
C ILE A 9 -49.84 21.08 -23.25
N LEU A 10 -50.03 20.51 -24.45
CA LEU A 10 -49.24 19.36 -24.89
C LEU A 10 -47.75 19.70 -25.03
N PHE A 11 -47.43 20.87 -25.58
CA PHE A 11 -46.05 21.34 -25.72
C PHE A 11 -45.39 21.56 -24.34
N ILE A 12 -46.10 22.19 -23.41
CA ILE A 12 -45.61 22.36 -22.02
C ILE A 12 -45.42 20.99 -21.35
N ALA A 13 -46.33 20.04 -21.54
CA ALA A 13 -46.19 18.69 -21.00
C ALA A 13 -44.97 17.96 -21.59
N ILE A 14 -44.73 18.07 -22.89
CA ILE A 14 -43.55 17.49 -23.55
C ILE A 14 -42.26 18.14 -23.06
N VAL A 15 -42.22 19.46 -22.90
CA VAL A 15 -41.05 20.18 -22.39
C VAL A 15 -40.78 19.81 -20.92
N ILE A 16 -41.81 19.74 -20.08
CA ILE A 16 -41.68 19.29 -18.68
C ILE A 16 -41.22 17.83 -18.62
N TYR A 17 -41.73 16.97 -19.50
CA TYR A 17 -41.29 15.59 -19.60
C TYR A 17 -39.82 15.52 -20.04
N ALA A 18 -39.43 16.21 -21.10
CA ALA A 18 -38.04 16.27 -21.58
C ALA A 18 -37.06 16.83 -20.52
N LEU A 19 -37.46 17.84 -19.75
CA LEU A 19 -36.67 18.40 -18.65
C LEU A 19 -36.53 17.43 -17.47
N LYS A 20 -37.56 16.62 -17.19
CA LYS A 20 -37.46 15.57 -16.16
C LYS A 20 -36.48 14.46 -16.55
N TYR A 21 -36.35 14.15 -17.84
CA TYR A 21 -35.50 13.08 -18.36
C TYR A 21 -34.09 13.53 -18.76
N GLN A 22 -33.61 14.69 -18.32
CA GLN A 22 -32.20 15.01 -18.51
C GLN A 22 -31.34 14.00 -17.75
N GLU A 23 -30.50 13.25 -18.45
CA GLU A 23 -29.49 12.40 -17.83
C GLU A 23 -28.42 13.23 -17.13
N MET A 24 -27.70 12.61 -16.20
CA MET A 24 -26.48 13.19 -15.67
C MET A 24 -25.37 13.02 -16.71
N THR A 25 -24.55 14.03 -16.93
CA THR A 25 -23.48 13.99 -17.92
C THR A 25 -22.14 13.64 -17.28
N ALA A 26 -21.17 13.19 -18.08
CA ALA A 26 -19.80 13.01 -17.59
C ALA A 26 -19.21 14.32 -17.03
N LEU A 27 -19.62 15.48 -17.57
CA LEU A 27 -19.20 16.79 -17.06
C LEU A 27 -19.69 17.01 -15.61
N ASP A 28 -20.89 16.53 -15.27
CA ASP A 28 -21.45 16.60 -13.91
C ASP A 28 -20.66 15.77 -12.89
N CYS A 29 -19.94 14.75 -13.35
CA CYS A 29 -19.07 13.89 -12.55
C CYS A 29 -17.58 14.23 -12.68
N SER A 30 -17.19 15.10 -13.63
CA SER A 30 -15.79 15.35 -14.02
C SER A 30 -14.96 16.17 -13.03
N GLN A 31 -15.58 16.87 -12.07
CA GLN A 31 -14.87 17.64 -11.05
C GLN A 31 -14.35 16.78 -9.88
N ALA A 32 -14.61 15.48 -9.90
CA ALA A 32 -14.14 14.53 -8.91
C ALA A 32 -12.62 14.31 -9.01
N GLY A 33 -11.88 14.61 -7.94
CA GLY A 33 -10.49 14.17 -7.76
C GLY A 33 -9.38 15.17 -8.12
N LYS A 34 -9.69 16.36 -8.64
CA LYS A 34 -8.74 17.49 -8.62
C LYS A 34 -8.60 17.92 -7.17
N ASP A 35 -7.39 17.83 -6.61
CA ASP A 35 -7.08 18.15 -5.20
C ASP A 35 -7.56 17.13 -4.15
N LEU A 36 -7.61 15.85 -4.50
CA LEU A 36 -7.88 14.78 -3.53
C LEU A 36 -6.81 14.76 -2.43
N PRO A 37 -7.13 15.05 -1.16
CA PRO A 37 -6.17 14.91 -0.06
C PRO A 37 -5.84 13.43 0.13
N VAL A 38 -4.56 13.11 0.14
CA VAL A 38 -4.01 11.79 0.44
C VAL A 38 -3.11 11.97 1.64
N GLU A 39 -3.41 11.26 2.71
CA GLU A 39 -2.64 11.29 3.95
C GLU A 39 -2.08 9.89 4.21
N VAL A 40 -0.76 9.79 4.41
CA VAL A 40 -0.09 8.53 4.73
C VAL A 40 0.33 8.55 6.19
N HIS A 41 -0.17 7.58 6.94
CA HIS A 41 0.18 7.30 8.31
C HIS A 41 1.11 6.09 8.35
N LEU A 42 2.30 6.30 8.90
CA LEU A 42 3.30 5.25 9.04
C LEU A 42 3.42 4.81 10.50
N GLU A 43 3.15 3.54 10.76
CA GLU A 43 3.35 2.89 12.04
C GLU A 43 4.60 1.98 11.98
N MET A 44 5.53 2.22 12.90
CA MET A 44 6.79 1.47 12.98
C MET A 44 7.07 1.08 14.45
N PRO A 45 6.44 0.02 14.96
CA PRO A 45 6.75 -0.48 16.30
C PRO A 45 8.23 -0.89 16.43
N ASP A 46 8.66 -1.07 17.67
CA ASP A 46 9.93 -1.72 17.97
C ASP A 46 9.93 -3.18 17.49
N PRO A 47 11.08 -3.69 17.00
CA PRO A 47 11.14 -5.04 16.50
C PRO A 47 10.89 -6.04 17.63
N ASP A 48 10.08 -7.05 17.35
CA ASP A 48 9.94 -8.20 18.25
C ASP A 48 11.25 -8.98 18.29
N LEU A 49 11.61 -9.51 19.46
CA LEU A 49 12.74 -10.42 19.61
C LEU A 49 12.23 -11.83 19.86
N ASN A 50 12.58 -12.76 18.98
CA ASN A 50 12.32 -14.18 19.15
C ASN A 50 13.64 -14.94 19.35
N THR A 51 13.75 -15.63 20.49
CA THR A 51 14.93 -16.44 20.85
C THR A 51 14.69 -17.94 20.91
N ASP A 52 13.53 -18.38 20.45
CA ASP A 52 13.05 -19.76 20.62
C ASP A 52 13.46 -20.67 19.45
N LEU A 53 13.96 -20.09 18.36
CA LEU A 53 14.37 -20.83 17.18
C LEU A 53 15.79 -21.41 17.30
N SER A 54 15.95 -22.64 16.83
CA SER A 54 17.26 -23.25 16.62
C SER A 54 18.01 -22.60 15.46
N TYR A 55 19.34 -22.75 15.42
CA TYR A 55 20.16 -22.25 14.31
C TYR A 55 19.77 -22.79 12.95
N ALA A 56 19.33 -24.05 12.90
CA ALA A 56 18.86 -24.65 11.65
C ALA A 56 17.60 -23.92 11.14
N GLN A 57 16.66 -23.60 12.04
CA GLN A 57 15.45 -22.85 11.69
C GLN A 57 15.76 -21.40 11.31
N ILE A 58 16.65 -20.72 12.02
CA ILE A 58 17.11 -19.36 11.69
C ILE A 58 17.79 -19.34 10.32
N THR A 59 18.69 -20.29 10.06
CA THR A 59 19.36 -20.40 8.75
C THR A 59 18.36 -20.70 7.63
N GLN A 60 17.33 -21.52 7.89
CA GLN A 60 16.27 -21.75 6.90
C GLN A 60 15.46 -20.47 6.64
N LYS A 61 15.11 -19.71 7.68
CA LYS A 61 14.44 -18.40 7.53
C LYS A 61 15.29 -17.45 6.72
N PHE A 62 16.57 -17.32 7.03
CA PHE A 62 17.53 -16.53 6.26
C PHE A 62 17.52 -16.92 4.77
N ARG A 63 17.63 -18.22 4.46
CA ARG A 63 17.58 -18.70 3.07
C ARG A 63 16.26 -18.35 2.35
N ASN A 64 15.13 -18.52 3.03
CA ASN A 64 13.82 -18.26 2.45
C ASN A 64 13.59 -16.76 2.21
N TYR A 65 13.92 -15.94 3.21
CA TYR A 65 13.67 -14.50 3.18
C TYR A 65 14.61 -13.76 2.22
N HIS A 66 15.76 -14.36 1.89
CA HIS A 66 16.79 -13.70 1.10
C HIS A 66 16.97 -14.25 -0.31
N HIS A 67 16.21 -15.25 -0.75
CA HIS A 67 16.17 -15.77 -2.13
C HIS A 67 17.54 -15.75 -2.88
N GLY A 68 18.61 -16.20 -2.21
CA GLY A 68 19.95 -16.24 -2.84
C GLY A 68 20.74 -14.93 -2.84
N ARG A 69 20.58 -14.05 -1.84
CA ARG A 69 21.61 -13.04 -1.50
C ARG A 69 22.97 -13.75 -1.55
N GLY A 70 23.90 -13.24 -2.35
CA GLY A 70 25.22 -13.84 -2.64
C GLY A 70 26.13 -14.08 -1.41
N ALA A 71 25.62 -13.84 -0.20
CA ALA A 71 26.04 -14.47 1.04
C ALA A 71 25.81 -15.99 0.94
N GLY A 72 26.71 -16.66 0.22
CA GLY A 72 26.67 -18.06 -0.24
C GLY A 72 25.77 -19.03 0.52
N ALA A 73 25.21 -19.98 -0.24
CA ALA A 73 24.46 -21.17 0.21
C ALA A 73 25.13 -22.02 1.33
N PHE A 74 26.28 -21.59 1.86
CA PHE A 74 27.13 -22.23 2.84
C PHE A 74 27.20 -21.50 4.19
N MET A 75 26.56 -20.34 4.38
CA MET A 75 26.63 -19.61 5.65
C MET A 75 25.47 -19.96 6.60
N GLN A 76 25.83 -20.45 7.78
CA GLN A 76 24.90 -20.65 8.89
C GLN A 76 24.56 -19.29 9.48
N ALA A 77 23.32 -18.83 9.26
CA ALA A 77 22.87 -17.57 9.81
C ALA A 77 22.66 -17.72 11.33
N LEU A 78 23.38 -16.88 12.09
CA LEU A 78 23.32 -16.85 13.56
C LEU A 78 22.21 -15.93 14.09
N GLY A 79 21.63 -15.13 13.18
CA GLY A 79 20.48 -14.26 13.35
C GLY A 79 19.80 -14.00 12.00
N VAL A 80 18.56 -13.51 12.04
CA VAL A 80 17.88 -12.95 10.86
C VAL A 80 16.83 -11.94 11.31
N THR A 81 16.72 -10.84 10.58
CA THR A 81 15.65 -9.85 10.74
C THR A 81 14.62 -10.04 9.63
N GLU A 82 13.42 -10.49 10.01
CA GLU A 82 12.28 -10.56 9.09
C GLU A 82 11.54 -9.23 9.11
N PHE A 83 11.16 -8.75 7.93
CA PHE A 83 10.42 -7.50 7.75
C PHE A 83 9.21 -7.72 6.85
N SER A 84 8.08 -7.14 7.24
CA SER A 84 6.87 -7.08 6.45
C SER A 84 6.30 -5.66 6.44
N MET A 85 5.71 -5.30 5.30
CA MET A 85 5.03 -4.04 5.08
C MET A 85 3.58 -4.35 4.69
N ASP A 86 2.64 -3.98 5.55
CA ASP A 86 1.21 -4.05 5.26
C ASP A 86 0.70 -2.63 4.96
N VAL A 87 0.10 -2.44 3.79
CA VAL A 87 -0.45 -1.15 3.37
C VAL A 87 -1.95 -1.30 3.16
N ARG A 88 -2.72 -0.51 3.89
CA ARG A 88 -4.17 -0.41 3.76
C ARG A 88 -4.55 1.01 3.42
N PHE A 89 -5.66 1.18 2.74
CA PHE A 89 -6.22 2.52 2.54
C PHE A 89 -7.71 2.51 2.82
N GLN A 90 -8.19 3.66 3.26
CA GLN A 90 -9.60 3.95 3.41
C GLN A 90 -9.91 5.19 2.57
N MET A 91 -10.96 5.12 1.77
CA MET A 91 -11.40 6.25 0.97
C MET A 91 -12.77 6.74 1.41
N LYS A 92 -12.90 8.06 1.55
CA LYS A 92 -14.18 8.74 1.73
C LYS A 92 -14.72 9.19 0.38
N TYR A 93 -16.00 8.94 0.17
CA TYR A 93 -16.70 9.26 -1.06
C TYR A 93 -17.91 10.15 -0.79
N THR A 94 -18.24 10.98 -1.77
CA THR A 94 -19.56 11.60 -1.90
C THR A 94 -20.24 11.02 -3.13
N GLU A 95 -21.47 10.55 -2.94
CA GLU A 95 -22.34 10.12 -4.04
C GLU A 95 -23.26 11.27 -4.43
N LYS A 96 -23.03 11.88 -5.59
CA LYS A 96 -23.98 12.84 -6.17
C LYS A 96 -24.99 12.06 -6.99
N ARG A 97 -26.25 12.05 -6.55
CA ARG A 97 -27.33 11.27 -7.15
C ARG A 97 -28.31 12.16 -7.90
N LYS A 98 -28.73 11.73 -9.09
CA LYS A 98 -29.86 12.35 -9.82
C LYS A 98 -31.11 11.51 -9.62
N THR A 99 -32.05 12.02 -8.82
CA THR A 99 -33.21 11.26 -8.30
C THR A 99 -34.12 10.67 -9.38
N ILE A 100 -34.17 11.31 -10.55
CA ILE A 100 -35.07 10.92 -11.64
C ILE A 100 -34.47 9.82 -12.52
N SER A 101 -33.17 9.88 -12.83
CA SER A 101 -32.50 8.87 -13.67
C SER A 101 -31.90 7.72 -12.86
N GLY A 102 -31.83 7.81 -11.53
CA GLY A 102 -31.17 6.80 -10.69
C GLY A 102 -29.65 6.84 -10.73
N GLN A 103 -29.07 7.67 -11.59
CA GLN A 103 -27.63 7.74 -11.82
C GLN A 103 -26.87 8.40 -10.64
N VAL A 104 -25.63 7.96 -10.44
CA VAL A 104 -24.73 8.43 -9.39
C VAL A 104 -23.34 8.78 -9.93
N CYS A 105 -22.75 9.86 -9.41
CA CYS A 105 -21.32 10.14 -9.53
C CYS A 105 -20.62 9.69 -8.24
N LEU A 106 -19.48 9.03 -8.39
CA LEU A 106 -18.58 8.65 -7.31
C LEU A 106 -17.47 9.69 -7.18
N ILE A 107 -17.53 10.52 -6.15
CA ILE A 107 -16.60 11.64 -5.98
C ILE A 107 -15.69 11.35 -4.78
N PRO A 108 -14.40 11.01 -4.98
CA PRO A 108 -13.48 10.79 -3.87
C PRO A 108 -13.20 12.12 -3.15
N GLN A 109 -13.22 12.08 -1.82
CA GLN A 109 -13.08 13.27 -0.96
C GLN A 109 -11.77 13.28 -0.17
N LYS A 110 -11.33 12.11 0.30
CA LYS A 110 -10.07 11.93 1.05
C LYS A 110 -9.64 10.47 0.93
N ILE A 111 -8.34 10.23 0.89
CA ILE A 111 -7.76 8.90 1.11
C ILE A 111 -6.84 8.94 2.31
N ASP A 112 -7.08 8.05 3.26
CA ASP A 112 -6.21 7.78 4.39
C ASP A 112 -5.48 6.46 4.11
N VAL A 113 -4.15 6.47 4.14
CA VAL A 113 -3.30 5.29 3.89
C VAL A 113 -2.61 4.93 5.19
N MET A 114 -2.80 3.70 5.65
CA MET A 114 -2.13 3.15 6.83
C MET A 114 -1.03 2.20 6.36
N MET A 115 0.21 2.52 6.70
CA MET A 115 1.37 1.67 6.46
C MET A 115 1.87 1.11 7.79
N ASN A 116 1.85 -0.21 7.94
CA ASN A 116 2.31 -0.89 9.14
C ASN A 116 3.59 -1.67 8.82
N LEU A 117 4.68 -1.35 9.52
CA LEU A 117 5.97 -2.04 9.37
C LEU A 117 6.21 -2.95 10.56
N ALA A 118 6.00 -4.25 10.37
CA ALA A 118 6.30 -5.25 11.39
C ALA A 118 7.68 -5.85 11.14
N GLN A 119 8.42 -6.07 12.22
CA GLN A 119 9.79 -6.59 12.17
C GLN A 119 10.02 -7.54 13.32
N THR A 120 10.65 -8.68 13.03
CA THR A 120 11.01 -9.67 14.04
C THR A 120 12.48 -10.03 13.87
N ILE A 121 13.25 -9.82 14.93
CA ILE A 121 14.63 -10.29 15.05
C ILE A 121 14.59 -11.69 15.63
N TYR A 122 15.12 -12.65 14.87
CA TYR A 122 15.34 -14.02 15.33
C TYR A 122 16.81 -14.21 15.69
N LEU A 123 17.09 -14.55 16.95
CA LEU A 123 18.44 -14.85 17.43
C LEU A 123 18.46 -16.19 18.17
N GLY A 124 19.54 -16.96 18.03
CA GLY A 124 19.68 -18.20 18.80
C GLY A 124 19.66 -17.94 20.32
N ASN A 125 19.15 -18.92 21.09
CA ASN A 125 18.85 -18.80 22.52
C ASN A 125 20.01 -18.16 23.33
N PRO A 126 19.76 -17.07 24.08
CA PRO A 126 20.79 -16.34 24.82
C PRO A 126 21.45 -17.15 25.94
N SER A 127 20.79 -18.18 26.50
CA SER A 127 21.39 -19.08 27.50
C SER A 127 22.55 -19.91 26.94
N THR A 128 22.58 -20.11 25.62
CA THR A 128 23.67 -20.81 24.92
C THR A 128 24.76 -19.87 24.41
N ARG A 129 24.62 -18.56 24.63
CA ARG A 129 25.52 -17.54 24.09
C ARG A 129 26.21 -16.74 25.19
N SER A 130 27.45 -16.33 24.92
CA SER A 130 28.07 -15.30 25.76
C SER A 130 27.40 -13.94 25.50
N LYS A 131 27.49 -13.04 26.48
CA LYS A 131 27.01 -11.65 26.33
C LYS A 131 27.66 -10.93 25.13
N CYS A 132 28.91 -11.28 24.80
CA CYS A 132 29.60 -10.76 23.62
C CYS A 132 28.87 -11.17 22.34
N GLN A 133 28.65 -12.48 22.16
CA GLN A 133 28.04 -13.03 20.93
C GLN A 133 26.64 -12.46 20.71
N PHE A 134 25.82 -12.41 21.77
CA PHE A 134 24.46 -11.86 21.69
C PHE A 134 24.48 -10.38 21.30
N LYS A 135 25.33 -9.56 21.94
CA LYS A 135 25.44 -8.13 21.64
C LYS A 135 25.94 -7.87 20.22
N THR A 136 26.92 -8.63 19.75
CA THR A 136 27.43 -8.50 18.38
C THR A 136 26.35 -8.80 17.35
N LEU A 137 25.63 -9.91 17.50
CA LEU A 137 24.59 -10.29 16.56
C LEU A 137 23.39 -9.37 16.62
N MET A 138 22.92 -9.00 17.82
CA MET A 138 21.87 -8.00 17.98
C MET A 138 22.26 -6.69 17.30
N GLY A 139 23.52 -6.25 17.46
CA GLY A 139 24.02 -5.05 16.78
C GLY A 139 24.00 -5.18 15.25
N HIS A 140 24.27 -6.36 14.70
CA HIS A 140 24.17 -6.64 13.27
C HIS A 140 22.69 -6.60 12.80
N GLU A 141 21.80 -7.33 13.47
CA GLU A 141 20.37 -7.36 13.14
C GLU A 141 19.70 -5.98 13.25
N MET A 142 20.09 -5.18 14.24
CA MET A 142 19.60 -3.80 14.37
C MET A 142 20.03 -2.88 13.21
N ARG A 143 21.10 -3.21 12.47
CA ARG A 143 21.44 -2.48 11.23
C ARG A 143 20.42 -2.75 10.13
N HIS A 144 19.91 -3.99 10.03
CA HIS A 144 18.84 -4.34 9.10
C HIS A 144 17.54 -3.63 9.48
N VAL A 145 17.19 -3.61 10.78
CA VAL A 145 16.03 -2.85 11.29
C VAL A 145 16.13 -1.37 10.93
N LYS A 146 17.32 -0.78 11.09
CA LYS A 146 17.56 0.62 10.73
C LYS A 146 17.34 0.86 9.24
N ILE A 147 17.87 0.00 8.37
CA ILE A 147 17.66 0.10 6.91
C ILE A 147 16.17 0.05 6.58
N ASN A 148 15.43 -0.91 7.15
CA ASN A 148 13.99 -1.05 6.90
C ASN A 148 13.21 0.21 7.26
N ARG A 149 13.49 0.78 8.45
CA ARG A 149 12.86 2.00 8.94
C ARG A 149 13.21 3.20 8.07
N ASP A 150 14.50 3.43 7.83
CA ASP A 150 14.98 4.60 7.09
C ASP A 150 14.43 4.62 5.65
N VAL A 151 14.50 3.49 4.95
CA VAL A 151 14.00 3.40 3.58
C VAL A 151 12.49 3.59 3.57
N SER A 152 11.74 2.89 4.41
CA SER A 152 10.28 3.00 4.40
C SER A 152 9.79 4.41 4.76
N GLN A 153 10.43 5.07 5.72
CA GLN A 153 10.17 6.48 6.05
C GLN A 153 10.45 7.40 4.87
N SER A 154 11.51 7.15 4.10
CA SER A 154 11.85 7.95 2.92
C SER A 154 10.84 7.80 1.76
N LYS A 155 10.08 6.70 1.73
CA LYS A 155 9.14 6.36 0.66
C LYS A 155 7.72 6.87 0.86
N ILE A 156 7.41 7.51 2.00
CA ILE A 156 6.06 8.03 2.29
C ILE A 156 5.48 8.84 1.11
N LYS A 157 6.26 9.77 0.55
CA LYS A 157 5.81 10.58 -0.61
C LYS A 157 5.56 9.74 -1.86
N THR A 158 6.39 8.73 -2.11
CA THR A 158 6.20 7.79 -3.23
C THR A 158 4.90 7.00 -3.08
N PHE A 159 4.51 6.63 -1.85
CA PHE A 159 3.21 6.00 -1.59
C PHE A 159 2.05 6.97 -1.84
N GLU A 160 2.15 8.22 -1.38
CA GLU A 160 1.14 9.26 -1.68
C GLU A 160 0.94 9.43 -3.19
N GLU A 161 2.03 9.54 -3.95
CA GLU A 161 2.01 9.67 -5.41
C GLU A 161 1.42 8.43 -6.09
N SER A 162 1.76 7.24 -5.62
CA SER A 162 1.23 5.98 -6.17
C SER A 162 -0.29 5.86 -5.98
N VAL A 163 -0.79 6.31 -4.82
CA VAL A 163 -2.24 6.39 -4.56
C VAL A 163 -2.91 7.40 -5.49
N ARG A 164 -2.33 8.60 -5.64
CA ARG A 164 -2.83 9.62 -6.57
C ARG A 164 -2.86 9.10 -8.00
N GLN A 165 -1.84 8.35 -8.41
CA GLN A 165 -1.78 7.74 -9.74
C GLN A 165 -2.88 6.70 -9.95
N GLY A 166 -3.17 5.86 -8.94
CA GLY A 166 -4.26 4.89 -9.01
C GLY A 166 -5.62 5.56 -9.22
N VAL A 167 -5.90 6.61 -8.43
CA VAL A 167 -7.12 7.44 -8.54
C VAL A 167 -7.21 8.11 -9.91
N ALA A 168 -6.13 8.75 -10.36
CA ALA A 168 -6.09 9.43 -11.65
C ALA A 168 -6.33 8.45 -12.82
N SER A 169 -5.73 7.26 -12.74
CA SER A 169 -5.92 6.20 -13.73
C SER A 169 -7.37 5.73 -13.78
N PHE A 170 -8.00 5.52 -12.62
CA PHE A 170 -9.42 5.19 -12.56
C PHE A 170 -10.29 6.29 -13.20
N GLY A 171 -10.07 7.55 -12.82
CA GLY A 171 -10.81 8.69 -13.40
C GLY A 171 -10.63 8.81 -14.92
N GLN A 172 -9.44 8.48 -15.44
CA GLN A 172 -9.16 8.50 -16.88
C GLN A 172 -9.82 7.34 -17.64
N TYR A 173 -9.76 6.12 -17.12
CA TYR A 173 -10.18 4.92 -17.86
C TYR A 173 -11.61 4.46 -17.54
N GLN A 174 -12.10 4.72 -16.32
CA GLN A 174 -13.42 4.31 -15.84
C GLN A 174 -14.37 5.50 -15.68
N GLY A 175 -13.85 6.72 -15.59
CA GLY A 175 -14.62 7.92 -15.24
C GLY A 175 -14.97 7.98 -13.76
N TRP A 176 -15.79 8.97 -13.39
CA TRP A 176 -16.37 9.09 -12.04
C TRP A 176 -17.90 8.93 -12.05
N GLY A 177 -18.44 8.48 -13.17
CA GLY A 177 -19.85 8.42 -13.49
C GLY A 177 -20.20 9.25 -14.73
N PRO A 178 -21.50 9.33 -15.06
CA PRO A 178 -22.63 8.73 -14.34
C PRO A 178 -22.60 7.19 -14.38
N TYR A 179 -22.96 6.57 -13.26
CA TYR A 179 -23.18 5.12 -13.17
C TYR A 179 -24.60 4.84 -12.71
N GLU A 180 -25.11 3.64 -12.98
CA GLU A 180 -26.32 3.18 -12.32
C GLU A 180 -26.09 3.01 -10.82
N ALA A 181 -27.11 3.31 -10.01
CA ALA A 181 -27.05 3.20 -8.56
C ALA A 181 -26.57 1.81 -8.10
N SER A 182 -27.04 0.77 -8.78
CA SER A 182 -26.72 -0.63 -8.52
C SER A 182 -25.23 -0.93 -8.69
N ASP A 183 -24.53 -0.16 -9.53
CA ASP A 183 -23.15 -0.42 -9.91
C ASP A 183 -22.16 0.32 -9.01
N SER A 184 -22.63 1.18 -8.11
CA SER A 184 -21.79 2.01 -7.23
C SER A 184 -20.77 1.17 -6.46
N GLN A 185 -21.18 0.02 -5.90
CA GLN A 185 -20.25 -0.83 -5.16
C GLN A 185 -19.20 -1.46 -6.08
N ALA A 186 -19.61 -2.00 -7.23
CA ALA A 186 -18.67 -2.57 -8.20
C ALA A 186 -17.64 -1.53 -8.69
N LYS A 187 -18.04 -0.26 -8.83
CA LYS A 187 -17.11 0.83 -9.19
C LYS A 187 -16.15 1.20 -8.07
N LYS A 188 -16.59 1.15 -6.80
CA LYS A 188 -15.69 1.33 -5.63
C LYS A 188 -14.68 0.19 -5.52
N ASP A 189 -15.10 -1.04 -5.77
CA ASP A 189 -14.23 -2.21 -5.75
C ASP A 189 -13.19 -2.13 -6.87
N LEU A 190 -13.61 -1.76 -8.08
CA LEU A 190 -12.69 -1.54 -9.20
C LEU A 190 -11.69 -0.42 -8.91
N LEU A 191 -12.09 0.70 -8.32
CA LEU A 191 -11.17 1.76 -7.90
C LEU A 191 -10.16 1.25 -6.85
N THR A 192 -10.60 0.40 -5.92
CA THR A 192 -9.75 -0.26 -4.93
C THR A 192 -8.68 -1.12 -5.62
N GLU A 193 -9.02 -1.85 -6.68
CA GLU A 193 -8.06 -2.62 -7.47
C GLU A 193 -7.00 -1.75 -8.17
N TYR A 194 -7.39 -0.61 -8.75
CA TYR A 194 -6.45 0.33 -9.39
C TYR A 194 -5.44 0.89 -8.38
N MET A 195 -5.90 1.22 -7.17
CA MET A 195 -5.02 1.68 -6.09
C MET A 195 -4.11 0.55 -5.60
N ASN A 196 -4.65 -0.64 -5.34
CA ASN A 196 -3.87 -1.82 -4.93
C ASN A 196 -2.75 -2.14 -5.94
N SER A 197 -3.05 -2.07 -7.24
CA SER A 197 -2.06 -2.28 -8.30
C SER A 197 -0.94 -1.23 -8.26
N SER A 198 -1.31 0.04 -8.06
CA SER A 198 -0.35 1.15 -8.03
C SER A 198 0.53 1.11 -6.78
N ILE A 199 -0.06 0.91 -5.60
CA ILE A 199 0.66 0.74 -4.33
C ILE A 199 1.55 -0.50 -4.37
N GLY A 200 1.04 -1.63 -4.90
CA GLY A 200 1.80 -2.87 -4.96
C GLY A 200 3.10 -2.77 -5.76
N ARG A 201 3.18 -1.87 -6.75
CA ARG A 201 4.46 -1.54 -7.42
C ARG A 201 5.41 -0.81 -6.48
N ALA A 202 4.93 0.21 -5.77
CA ALA A 202 5.74 0.98 -4.81
C ALA A 202 6.27 0.11 -3.66
N ILE A 203 5.48 -0.86 -3.17
CA ILE A 203 5.94 -1.85 -2.17
C ILE A 203 7.11 -2.65 -2.74
N LYS A 204 6.95 -3.25 -3.92
CA LYS A 204 8.00 -4.08 -4.55
C LYS A 204 9.29 -3.31 -4.80
N GLU A 205 9.19 -2.06 -5.23
CA GLU A 205 10.36 -1.19 -5.42
C GLU A 205 11.06 -0.87 -4.09
N THR A 206 10.27 -0.61 -3.04
CA THR A 206 10.79 -0.38 -1.69
C THR A 206 11.49 -1.60 -1.13
N GLU A 207 10.87 -2.79 -1.25
CA GLU A 207 11.49 -4.06 -0.86
C GLU A 207 12.78 -4.34 -1.63
N LYS A 208 12.81 -4.05 -2.93
CA LYS A 208 14.01 -4.19 -3.75
C LYS A 208 15.15 -3.29 -3.26
N GLU A 209 14.84 -2.05 -2.90
CA GLU A 209 15.82 -1.10 -2.36
C GLU A 209 16.35 -1.55 -0.99
N ILE A 210 15.45 -1.94 -0.08
CA ILE A 210 15.80 -2.53 1.22
C ILE A 210 16.73 -3.72 1.03
N ASN A 211 16.36 -4.66 0.16
CA ASN A 211 17.16 -5.85 -0.15
C ASN A 211 18.54 -5.48 -0.70
N GLY A 212 18.62 -4.47 -1.57
CA GLY A 212 19.88 -3.97 -2.13
C GLY A 212 20.79 -3.27 -1.11
N LEU A 213 20.22 -2.71 -0.04
CA LEU A 213 20.99 -2.09 1.05
C LEU A 213 21.41 -3.11 2.10
N GLN A 214 20.51 -4.03 2.48
CA GLN A 214 20.83 -5.11 3.42
C GLN A 214 21.93 -6.03 2.89
N SER A 215 21.97 -6.30 1.57
CA SER A 215 23.05 -7.10 0.97
C SER A 215 24.44 -6.46 1.07
N LYS A 216 24.52 -5.14 1.26
CA LYS A 216 25.78 -4.43 1.54
C LYS A 216 26.20 -4.54 3.01
N VAL A 217 25.27 -4.92 3.90
CA VAL A 217 25.57 -5.27 5.29
C VAL A 217 25.98 -6.74 5.38
N ASP A 218 25.25 -7.64 4.71
CA ASP A 218 25.47 -9.10 4.69
C ASP A 218 26.62 -9.51 3.76
N THR A 219 27.82 -8.95 4.01
CA THR A 219 29.04 -9.25 3.23
C THR A 219 29.87 -10.35 3.90
N PRO A 220 30.65 -11.14 3.14
CA PRO A 220 31.60 -12.11 3.72
C PRO A 220 32.55 -11.46 4.75
N GLU A 221 33.01 -10.24 4.49
CA GLU A 221 33.89 -9.47 5.37
C GLU A 221 33.20 -9.14 6.70
N GLU A 222 31.91 -8.77 6.67
CA GLU A 222 31.13 -8.54 7.88
C GLU A 222 30.98 -9.83 8.70
N TYR A 223 30.72 -10.97 8.06
CA TYR A 223 30.64 -12.26 8.77
C TYR A 223 31.98 -12.67 9.37
N LEU A 224 33.10 -12.45 8.67
CA LEU A 224 34.45 -12.65 9.23
C LEU A 224 34.72 -11.74 10.42
N ARG A 225 34.31 -10.47 10.35
CA ARG A 225 34.42 -9.51 11.46
C ARG A 225 33.62 -9.97 12.68
N ILE A 226 32.38 -10.41 12.47
CA ILE A 226 31.52 -10.97 13.52
C ILE A 226 32.18 -12.22 14.11
N GLY A 227 32.61 -13.16 13.28
CA GLY A 227 33.29 -14.40 13.67
C GLY A 227 34.58 -14.18 14.48
N ARG A 228 35.23 -13.01 14.37
CA ARG A 228 36.42 -12.66 15.16
C ARG A 228 36.14 -11.79 16.38
N SER A 229 34.92 -11.25 16.51
CA SER A 229 34.57 -10.28 17.56
C SER A 229 34.44 -10.88 18.96
N CYS A 230 34.20 -12.18 19.05
CA CYS A 230 33.95 -12.91 20.29
C CYS A 230 34.64 -14.28 20.24
N ARG A 231 34.76 -14.92 21.41
CA ARG A 231 35.02 -16.37 21.47
C ARG A 231 33.70 -17.07 21.16
N TRP A 232 33.61 -17.71 20.00
CA TRP A 232 32.42 -18.43 19.51
C TRP A 232 32.34 -19.83 20.09
#